data_AF-A0A7X7GX88-F1
#
_entry.id   AF-A0A7X7GX88-F1
#
_cell.length_a   1.000
_cell.length_b   1.000
_cell.length_c   1.000
_cell.angle_alpha   90.00
_cell.angle_beta   90.00
_cell.angle_gamma   90.00
#
_symmetry.space_group_name_H-M   'P 1'
#
loop_
_entity.id
_entity.type
_entity.pdbx_description
1 polymer ?
#
loop_
_entity_poly.entity_id
_entity_poly.type
_entity_poly.pdbx_seq_one_letter_code
_entity_poly.pdbx_strand_id
1 'polypeptide(L)'
;MALPLGALLTLAASACMQGEDSAIDGRRATHASDAEPALPGSALEEPAAEDDIEGSDAGSSDAGTALASGPTWAPPHHAALPLQPLGDGLHAYLPHRPGAHRLKGSGHTHSAPDHSDISPRAQEERLRDLPGPHAHGFVWLTGHNFVAPDPGVSGIQHMFGIEAYSAKQPQSGVEPHVLAYLPDGALADPSERPLGYFEHDINEINALVQDVGGVTAWAHPSRQPLTDEELASIDGLWGMEVVSGATDVEANLAFVDRRLGMGHYVCLTGGGDTHAEDYRLTRGYQLVEVQSAEPTREELFTEVAACNFFVCETKDTDVDPIEPPRLSVEGNHLTVTLPRAADSIRFIGDGGAVLSETRDADTASYAPRRADRYVRVEIRAEAGQAACYSQPTWLVDDADVHDGAVDDGDVDDGDPEGDSPVR
;
A
#
# COMPACT_ATOMS: atom_id res chain seq x y z
N MET A 1 -48.71 -37.59 -7.99
CA MET A 1 -48.62 -36.81 -6.74
C MET A 1 -48.13 -37.74 -5.64
N ALA A 2 -47.11 -37.28 -4.90
CA ALA A 2 -46.59 -37.81 -3.63
C ALA A 2 -45.98 -39.24 -3.62
N LEU A 3 -44.65 -39.28 -3.56
CA LEU A 3 -43.84 -40.27 -2.82
C LEU A 3 -44.13 -40.16 -1.31
N PRO A 4 -43.85 -41.20 -0.49
CA PRO A 4 -42.55 -41.23 0.21
C PRO A 4 -42.02 -42.63 0.55
N LEU A 5 -40.70 -42.76 0.69
CA LEU A 5 -39.94 -43.70 1.54
C LEU A 5 -38.46 -43.38 1.25
N GLY A 6 -37.57 -43.09 2.21
CA GLY A 6 -37.47 -43.60 3.57
C GLY A 6 -36.14 -44.34 3.67
N ALA A 7 -35.22 -43.78 4.45
CA ALA A 7 -33.78 -44.06 4.55
C ALA A 7 -33.35 -45.49 4.94
N LEU A 8 -32.04 -45.77 4.72
CA LEU A 8 -31.03 -46.43 5.60
C LEU A 8 -30.05 -47.27 4.73
N LEU A 9 -28.75 -46.96 4.64
CA LEU A 9 -27.62 -47.08 5.59
C LEU A 9 -26.70 -48.30 5.25
N THR A 10 -25.39 -48.02 5.27
CA THR A 10 -24.24 -48.87 5.67
C THR A 10 -23.50 -49.85 4.72
N LEU A 11 -22.21 -49.51 4.54
CA LEU A 11 -20.96 -50.26 4.82
C LEU A 11 -20.32 -51.26 3.81
N ALA A 12 -18.98 -51.10 3.76
CA ALA A 12 -17.90 -52.05 3.50
C ALA A 12 -17.62 -52.45 2.03
N ALA A 13 -16.42 -52.85 1.60
CA ALA A 13 -15.01 -52.65 1.96
C ALA A 13 -14.20 -53.51 0.95
N SER A 14 -12.97 -53.11 0.63
CA SER A 14 -11.84 -53.93 0.17
C SER A 14 -11.87 -54.69 -1.17
N ALA A 15 -10.86 -54.42 -2.01
CA ALA A 15 -9.94 -55.38 -2.66
C ALA A 15 -8.96 -54.58 -3.55
N CYS A 16 -7.65 -54.50 -3.28
CA CYS A 16 -6.55 -55.49 -3.42
C CYS A 16 -5.73 -55.31 -4.71
N MET A 17 -4.41 -55.56 -4.58
CA MET A 17 -3.32 -55.73 -5.57
C MET A 17 -2.62 -54.43 -6.02
N GLN A 18 -1.45 -54.01 -5.52
CA GLN A 18 -0.08 -54.58 -5.63
C GLN A 18 0.39 -54.89 -7.07
N GLY A 19 1.49 -54.25 -7.48
CA GLY A 19 2.30 -54.60 -8.66
C GLY A 19 3.33 -53.53 -9.00
N GLU A 20 4.61 -53.88 -8.84
CA GLU A 20 5.82 -53.06 -8.86
C GLU A 20 6.34 -52.63 -10.26
N ASP A 21 7.20 -51.61 -10.24
CA ASP A 21 8.38 -51.32 -11.08
C ASP A 21 8.42 -51.58 -12.59
N SER A 22 8.76 -50.53 -13.36
CA SER A 22 9.93 -50.54 -14.26
C SER A 22 10.17 -49.20 -14.96
N ALA A 23 11.43 -48.76 -14.94
CA ALA A 23 11.96 -47.65 -15.72
C ALA A 23 12.30 -48.09 -17.16
N ILE A 24 11.98 -47.30 -18.18
CA ILE A 24 12.64 -47.32 -19.50
C ILE A 24 12.72 -45.88 -20.08
N ASP A 25 13.96 -45.52 -20.40
CA ASP A 25 14.48 -44.38 -21.16
C ASP A 25 14.08 -44.42 -22.66
N GLY A 26 13.94 -43.27 -23.35
CA GLY A 26 13.72 -43.30 -24.81
C GLY A 26 13.31 -42.01 -25.54
N ARG A 27 14.22 -41.04 -25.63
CA ARG A 27 14.55 -40.19 -26.80
C ARG A 27 13.47 -39.58 -27.74
N ARG A 28 13.53 -38.24 -27.81
CA ARG A 28 13.58 -37.31 -28.98
C ARG A 28 12.51 -37.39 -30.09
N ALA A 29 11.85 -36.23 -30.31
CA ALA A 29 11.63 -35.68 -31.64
C ALA A 29 11.75 -34.14 -31.62
N THR A 30 12.61 -33.63 -32.49
CA THR A 30 12.92 -32.22 -32.80
C THR A 30 12.08 -31.72 -33.97
N HIS A 31 11.62 -30.47 -33.95
CA HIS A 31 11.47 -29.49 -35.07
C HIS A 31 10.97 -28.17 -34.41
N ALA A 32 11.75 -27.08 -34.27
CA ALA A 32 12.05 -26.01 -35.26
C ALA A 32 10.79 -25.58 -36.05
N SER A 33 10.32 -24.34 -36.11
CA SER A 33 10.93 -23.01 -35.91
C SER A 33 9.80 -21.98 -35.90
N ASP A 34 9.91 -20.91 -35.11
CA ASP A 34 9.64 -19.53 -35.52
C ASP A 34 10.21 -18.61 -34.44
N ALA A 35 11.25 -17.87 -34.82
CA ALA A 35 12.07 -17.05 -33.94
C ALA A 35 11.67 -15.58 -34.10
N GLU A 36 11.27 -14.95 -32.99
CA GLU A 36 11.30 -13.49 -32.84
C GLU A 36 12.59 -13.07 -32.11
N PRO A 37 13.11 -11.85 -32.34
CA PRO A 37 14.49 -11.54 -32.04
C PRO A 37 14.72 -11.33 -30.54
N ALA A 38 15.72 -12.03 -30.01
CA ALA A 38 16.24 -11.84 -28.66
C ALA A 38 16.90 -10.45 -28.53
N LEU A 39 16.48 -9.68 -27.53
CA LEU A 39 17.22 -8.52 -27.04
C LEU A 39 18.44 -9.00 -26.22
N PRO A 40 19.56 -8.25 -26.23
CA PRO A 40 20.80 -8.71 -25.62
C PRO A 40 20.69 -8.69 -24.10
N GLY A 41 20.89 -9.87 -23.49
CA GLY A 41 20.99 -10.03 -22.04
C GLY A 41 22.25 -9.37 -21.49
N SER A 42 22.08 -8.53 -20.48
CA SER A 42 23.11 -8.21 -19.50
C SER A 42 22.74 -8.94 -18.21
N ALA A 43 23.28 -10.15 -18.04
CA ALA A 43 23.39 -10.75 -16.72
C ALA A 43 24.39 -9.92 -15.92
N LEU A 44 23.90 -9.14 -14.96
CA LEU A 44 24.71 -8.66 -13.85
C LEU A 44 24.32 -9.53 -12.66
N GLU A 45 25.25 -10.40 -12.27
CA GLU A 45 25.18 -11.18 -11.04
C GLU A 45 25.23 -10.19 -9.86
N GLU A 46 24.22 -10.21 -8.99
CA GLU A 46 24.32 -9.62 -7.65
C GLU A 46 25.09 -10.56 -6.71
N PRO A 47 25.87 -10.03 -5.75
CA PRO A 47 26.59 -10.86 -4.79
C PRO A 47 25.62 -11.49 -3.77
N ALA A 48 25.97 -12.71 -3.38
CA ALA A 48 25.23 -13.54 -2.44
C ALA A 48 25.01 -12.86 -1.07
N ALA A 49 23.89 -13.23 -0.45
CA ALA A 49 23.54 -12.95 0.93
C ALA A 49 24.71 -13.26 1.89
N GLU A 50 25.04 -12.32 2.77
CA GLU A 50 25.91 -12.56 3.92
C GLU A 50 25.11 -12.46 5.22
N ASP A 51 25.29 -13.48 6.06
CA ASP A 51 24.73 -13.67 7.39
C ASP A 51 25.36 -12.72 8.45
N ASP A 52 24.56 -12.46 9.49
CA ASP A 52 24.88 -12.18 10.91
C ASP A 52 26.06 -11.26 11.28
N ILE A 53 25.75 -10.10 11.89
CA ILE A 53 26.61 -9.48 12.92
C ILE A 53 25.79 -9.03 14.14
N GLU A 54 26.11 -9.62 15.29
CA GLU A 54 25.71 -9.23 16.63
C GLU A 54 26.33 -7.88 17.07
N GLY A 55 25.51 -7.03 17.71
CA GLY A 55 25.81 -6.36 18.99
C GLY A 55 26.85 -5.22 19.05
N SER A 56 26.36 -4.01 19.36
CA SER A 56 27.00 -3.16 20.38
C SER A 56 26.07 -2.07 20.93
N ASP A 57 25.96 -2.04 22.25
CA ASP A 57 25.36 -0.99 23.08
C ASP A 57 26.11 0.35 23.02
N ALA A 58 25.33 1.42 23.27
CA ALA A 58 25.59 2.55 24.18
C ALA A 58 25.57 3.95 23.55
N GLY A 59 24.73 4.83 24.11
CA GLY A 59 24.94 6.28 24.01
C GLY A 59 23.73 7.16 24.25
N SER A 60 23.37 7.36 25.52
CA SER A 60 22.49 8.44 25.99
C SER A 60 23.14 9.82 25.77
N SER A 61 22.37 10.80 25.27
CA SER A 61 22.48 12.20 25.69
C SER A 61 21.23 13.01 25.34
N ASP A 62 20.71 13.69 26.36
CA ASP A 62 19.56 14.59 26.37
C ASP A 62 19.80 15.95 25.67
N ALA A 63 18.65 16.57 25.33
CA ALA A 63 18.33 18.00 25.27
C ALA A 63 18.70 18.82 24.01
N GLY A 64 17.66 19.06 23.20
CA GLY A 64 17.02 20.38 23.18
C GLY A 64 17.54 21.39 22.16
N THR A 65 16.88 21.41 20.99
CA THR A 65 16.72 22.63 20.19
C THR A 65 15.29 22.66 19.64
N ALA A 66 14.55 23.70 20.02
CA ALA A 66 13.22 23.98 19.53
C ALA A 66 13.25 24.19 18.01
N LEU A 67 12.51 23.36 17.26
CA LEU A 67 12.21 23.61 15.86
C LEU A 67 11.09 24.65 15.79
N ALA A 68 11.40 25.74 15.09
CA ALA A 68 10.50 26.84 14.81
C ALA A 68 9.48 26.48 13.72
N SER A 69 8.30 27.10 13.82
CA SER A 69 7.13 27.07 12.91
C SER A 69 6.55 25.68 12.63
N GLY A 70 5.30 25.49 13.07
CA GLY A 70 4.58 24.21 12.98
C GLY A 70 4.41 23.69 11.56
N PRO A 71 4.14 22.39 11.40
CA PRO A 71 3.95 21.78 10.08
C PRO A 71 2.72 22.38 9.41
N THR A 72 2.90 22.98 8.24
CA THR A 72 1.82 23.30 7.31
C THR A 72 1.26 21.98 6.79
N TRP A 73 0.12 21.55 7.34
CA TRP A 73 -0.62 20.41 6.83
C TRP A 73 -1.23 20.78 5.47
N ALA A 74 -0.92 20.00 4.44
CA ALA A 74 -1.69 19.94 3.21
C ALA A 74 -2.26 18.52 3.09
N PRO A 75 -3.54 18.35 2.73
CA PRO A 75 -4.08 17.03 2.43
C PRO A 75 -3.24 16.39 1.30
N PRO A 76 -3.11 15.05 1.29
CA PRO A 76 -2.44 14.37 0.20
C PRO A 76 -3.02 14.80 -1.15
N HIS A 77 -2.15 14.90 -2.15
CA HIS A 77 -2.49 15.22 -3.52
C HIS A 77 -3.69 14.37 -3.95
N HIS A 78 -4.70 15.00 -4.54
CA HIS A 78 -5.99 14.44 -4.98
C HIS A 78 -7.08 14.33 -3.89
N ALA A 79 -7.89 15.41 -3.84
CA ALA A 79 -9.13 15.60 -3.07
C ALA A 79 -8.97 15.91 -1.57
N ALA A 80 -9.00 17.21 -1.24
CA ALA A 80 -9.28 17.67 0.12
C ALA A 80 -10.66 17.16 0.56
N LEU A 81 -10.70 16.09 1.34
CA LEU A 81 -11.91 15.62 1.99
C LEU A 81 -12.37 16.63 3.04
N PRO A 82 -13.69 16.78 3.25
CA PRO A 82 -14.18 17.57 4.36
C PRO A 82 -13.70 16.95 5.67
N LEU A 83 -13.12 17.79 6.53
CA LEU A 83 -12.75 17.43 7.87
C LEU A 83 -13.99 17.00 8.67
N GLN A 84 -13.93 15.83 9.31
CA GLN A 84 -15.01 15.30 10.15
C GLN A 84 -14.84 15.81 11.58
N PRO A 85 -15.87 16.42 12.20
CA PRO A 85 -15.73 16.97 13.53
C PRO A 85 -15.63 15.85 14.57
N LEU A 86 -14.66 15.95 15.48
CA LEU A 86 -14.51 15.11 16.67
C LEU A 86 -14.93 15.82 17.95
N GLY A 87 -15.40 17.07 17.86
CA GLY A 87 -15.79 17.89 19.02
C GLY A 87 -14.62 18.69 19.60
N ASP A 88 -14.94 19.68 20.43
CA ASP A 88 -13.97 20.59 21.06
C ASP A 88 -12.97 21.22 20.07
N GLY A 89 -13.40 21.52 18.84
CA GLY A 89 -12.53 22.08 17.79
C GLY A 89 -11.45 21.14 17.27
N LEU A 90 -11.56 19.83 17.54
CA LEU A 90 -10.74 18.80 16.92
C LEU A 90 -11.46 18.23 15.71
N HIS A 91 -10.69 18.02 14.64
CA HIS A 91 -11.16 17.53 13.36
C HIS A 91 -10.33 16.33 12.90
N ALA A 92 -10.97 15.43 12.16
CA ALA A 92 -10.34 14.27 11.53
C ALA A 92 -10.36 14.41 10.01
N TYR A 93 -9.19 14.33 9.39
CA TYR A 93 -9.06 13.89 8.01
C TYR A 93 -9.01 12.37 7.99
N LEU A 94 -10.12 11.74 7.59
CA LEU A 94 -10.27 10.29 7.47
C LEU A 94 -10.35 9.90 5.99
N PRO A 95 -9.32 9.23 5.43
CA PRO A 95 -9.31 8.79 4.03
C PRO A 95 -10.36 7.73 3.70
N HIS A 96 -10.72 6.90 4.69
CA HIS A 96 -11.64 5.79 4.50
C HIS A 96 -13.06 6.30 4.26
N ARG A 97 -13.59 5.97 3.08
CA ARG A 97 -14.94 6.31 2.63
C ARG A 97 -15.66 5.03 2.25
N PRO A 98 -16.94 4.90 2.64
CA PRO A 98 -17.72 3.73 2.25
C PRO A 98 -17.88 3.65 0.73
N GLY A 99 -17.43 2.54 0.15
CA GLY A 99 -17.78 2.11 -1.19
C GLY A 99 -19.07 1.30 -1.20
N ALA A 100 -19.66 1.13 -2.39
CA ALA A 100 -20.71 0.14 -2.60
C ALA A 100 -20.13 -1.28 -2.74
N HIS A 101 -18.87 -1.36 -3.21
CA HIS A 101 -18.14 -2.58 -3.47
C HIS A 101 -16.71 -2.46 -2.95
N ARG A 102 -16.03 -3.60 -2.84
CA ARG A 102 -14.63 -3.67 -2.41
C ARG A 102 -13.86 -4.57 -3.33
N LEU A 103 -12.69 -4.12 -3.75
CA LEU A 103 -11.81 -4.88 -4.62
C LEU A 103 -10.49 -5.16 -3.91
N LYS A 104 -10.07 -6.43 -3.96
CA LYS A 104 -8.75 -6.86 -3.49
C LYS A 104 -7.74 -6.76 -4.63
N GLY A 105 -6.54 -6.28 -4.36
CA GLY A 105 -5.45 -6.33 -5.33
C GLY A 105 -4.06 -6.27 -4.71
N SER A 106 -3.06 -6.69 -5.48
CA SER A 106 -1.67 -6.63 -5.03
C SER A 106 -1.10 -5.25 -5.35
N GLY A 107 -0.46 -4.61 -4.37
CA GLY A 107 0.22 -3.33 -4.52
C GLY A 107 1.65 -3.40 -5.04
N HIS A 108 2.22 -4.60 -5.20
CA HIS A 108 3.62 -4.79 -5.56
C HIS A 108 3.83 -6.22 -6.09
N THR A 109 4.04 -6.35 -7.40
CA THR A 109 4.18 -7.64 -8.10
C THR A 109 5.10 -7.49 -9.31
N HIS A 110 6.03 -8.43 -9.46
CA HIS A 110 7.03 -8.45 -10.53
C HIS A 110 6.65 -9.40 -11.64
N SER A 111 7.14 -9.14 -12.85
CA SER A 111 6.95 -10.03 -14.01
C SER A 111 8.09 -9.85 -15.00
N ALA A 112 8.37 -10.87 -15.83
CA ALA A 112 9.36 -10.78 -16.90
C ALA A 112 9.12 -9.54 -17.81
N PRO A 113 10.16 -8.87 -18.34
CA PRO A 113 11.57 -9.28 -18.32
C PRO A 113 12.36 -8.87 -17.06
N ASP A 114 11.66 -8.52 -15.98
CA ASP A 114 12.28 -8.32 -14.68
C ASP A 114 13.00 -9.59 -14.17
N HIS A 115 13.55 -9.56 -12.95
CA HIS A 115 14.10 -10.75 -12.29
C HIS A 115 13.03 -11.78 -11.84
N SER A 116 11.79 -11.64 -12.31
CA SER A 116 10.78 -12.70 -12.33
C SER A 116 10.81 -13.46 -13.66
N ASP A 117 10.83 -14.80 -13.62
CA ASP A 117 10.73 -15.65 -14.81
C ASP A 117 9.27 -15.86 -15.29
N ILE A 118 8.31 -15.24 -14.61
CA ILE A 118 6.87 -15.34 -14.92
C ILE A 118 6.43 -14.16 -15.78
N SER A 119 5.80 -14.44 -16.92
CA SER A 119 5.22 -13.38 -17.79
C SER A 119 4.12 -12.57 -17.08
N PRO A 120 3.87 -11.30 -17.49
CA PRO A 120 2.76 -10.49 -16.97
C PRO A 120 1.41 -11.22 -16.98
N ARG A 121 1.08 -11.90 -18.08
CA ARG A 121 -0.14 -12.71 -18.21
C ARG A 121 -0.23 -13.77 -17.12
N ALA A 122 0.84 -14.54 -16.93
CA ALA A 122 0.86 -15.65 -15.98
C ALA A 122 0.79 -15.14 -14.53
N GLN A 123 1.34 -13.97 -14.21
CA GLN A 123 1.18 -13.35 -12.89
C GLN A 123 -0.26 -12.95 -12.59
N GLU A 124 -0.90 -12.28 -13.55
CA GLU A 124 -2.31 -11.91 -13.44
C GLU A 124 -3.22 -13.13 -13.29
N GLU A 125 -2.97 -14.20 -14.06
CA GLU A 125 -3.70 -15.47 -13.96
C GLU A 125 -3.52 -16.13 -12.58
N ARG A 126 -2.30 -16.18 -12.03
CA ARG A 126 -2.04 -16.75 -10.70
C ARG A 126 -2.80 -16.02 -9.60
N LEU A 127 -2.80 -14.68 -9.62
CA LEU A 127 -3.47 -13.84 -8.61
C LEU A 127 -5.00 -13.91 -8.75
N ARG A 128 -5.52 -13.93 -9.98
CA ARG A 128 -6.96 -14.10 -10.27
C ARG A 128 -7.46 -15.47 -9.82
N ASP A 129 -6.68 -16.52 -10.07
CA ASP A 129 -7.08 -17.92 -9.87
C ASP A 129 -6.83 -18.44 -8.44
N LEU A 130 -6.37 -17.58 -7.52
CA LEU A 130 -6.33 -17.90 -6.10
C LEU A 130 -7.71 -18.32 -5.58
N PRO A 131 -7.78 -19.25 -4.62
CA PRO A 131 -9.04 -19.81 -4.18
C PRO A 131 -9.90 -18.80 -3.41
N GLY A 132 -11.18 -18.72 -3.78
CA GLY A 132 -12.23 -18.08 -2.99
C GLY A 132 -11.90 -16.63 -2.58
N PRO A 133 -11.87 -16.32 -1.27
CA PRO A 133 -11.68 -14.95 -0.80
C PRO A 133 -10.24 -14.44 -1.01
N HIS A 134 -9.31 -15.27 -1.48
CA HIS A 134 -7.94 -14.85 -1.81
C HIS A 134 -7.81 -14.29 -3.22
N ALA A 135 -8.76 -14.53 -4.13
CA ALA A 135 -8.69 -14.03 -5.51
C ALA A 135 -8.54 -12.50 -5.57
N HIS A 136 -7.64 -12.04 -6.44
CA HIS A 136 -7.42 -10.62 -6.68
C HIS A 136 -8.28 -10.15 -7.87
N GLY A 137 -8.85 -8.96 -7.73
CA GLY A 137 -9.57 -8.25 -8.80
C GLY A 137 -8.72 -7.21 -9.52
N PHE A 138 -7.54 -6.84 -8.98
CA PHE A 138 -6.55 -6.02 -9.67
C PHE A 138 -5.11 -6.34 -9.22
N VAL A 139 -4.13 -5.89 -9.99
CA VAL A 139 -2.70 -6.00 -9.65
C VAL A 139 -1.93 -4.81 -10.20
N TRP A 140 -1.08 -4.24 -9.36
CA TRP A 140 0.01 -3.37 -9.79
C TRP A 140 1.19 -4.22 -10.23
N LEU A 141 1.49 -4.24 -11.53
CA LEU A 141 2.75 -4.81 -12.02
C LEU A 141 3.83 -3.74 -11.96
N THR A 142 4.78 -3.91 -11.04
CA THR A 142 5.82 -2.95 -10.66
C THR A 142 7.19 -3.51 -11.03
N GLY A 143 7.44 -3.68 -12.33
CA GLY A 143 8.71 -4.18 -12.81
C GLY A 143 9.86 -3.20 -12.58
N HIS A 144 11.09 -3.69 -12.44
CA HIS A 144 12.23 -2.80 -12.22
C HIS A 144 12.52 -1.87 -13.40
N ASN A 145 12.23 -0.58 -13.19
CA ASN A 145 12.48 0.52 -14.14
C ASN A 145 11.82 0.34 -15.52
N PHE A 146 10.73 -0.43 -15.60
CA PHE A 146 9.88 -0.50 -16.79
C PHE A 146 8.41 -0.69 -16.40
N VAL A 147 7.52 -0.27 -17.29
CA VAL A 147 6.09 -0.53 -17.16
C VAL A 147 5.73 -1.77 -17.97
N ALA A 148 5.18 -2.79 -17.29
CA ALA A 148 4.70 -3.98 -17.99
C ALA A 148 3.47 -3.62 -18.85
N PRO A 149 3.37 -4.08 -20.11
CA PRO A 149 2.17 -3.88 -20.90
C PRO A 149 1.01 -4.72 -20.36
N ASP A 150 -0.21 -4.20 -20.46
CA ASP A 150 -1.44 -4.92 -20.12
C ASP A 150 -1.60 -6.18 -21.00
N PRO A 151 -1.54 -7.39 -20.42
CA PRO A 151 -1.68 -8.63 -21.18
C PRO A 151 -3.15 -8.96 -21.51
N GLY A 152 -4.12 -8.20 -21.02
CA GLY A 152 -5.55 -8.39 -21.30
C GLY A 152 -6.12 -9.66 -20.67
N VAL A 153 -5.75 -9.97 -19.42
CA VAL A 153 -6.33 -11.10 -18.68
C VAL A 153 -7.71 -10.73 -18.17
N SER A 154 -8.74 -11.45 -18.63
CA SER A 154 -10.11 -11.23 -18.15
C SER A 154 -10.25 -11.65 -16.67
N GLY A 155 -11.02 -10.85 -15.91
CA GLY A 155 -11.34 -11.11 -14.50
C GLY A 155 -10.40 -10.46 -13.49
N ILE A 156 -9.34 -9.79 -13.94
CA ILE A 156 -8.41 -9.02 -13.11
C ILE A 156 -8.02 -7.74 -13.86
N GLN A 157 -7.92 -6.62 -13.16
CA GLN A 157 -7.47 -5.35 -13.74
C GLN A 157 -5.96 -5.20 -13.62
N HIS A 158 -5.30 -5.08 -14.77
CA HIS A 158 -3.92 -4.62 -14.85
C HIS A 158 -3.83 -3.14 -14.46
N MET A 159 -3.01 -2.83 -13.45
CA MET A 159 -2.62 -1.48 -13.03
C MET A 159 -1.14 -1.27 -13.32
N PHE A 160 -0.78 -0.09 -13.82
CA PHE A 160 0.55 0.20 -14.35
C PHE A 160 1.49 0.70 -13.26
N GLY A 161 2.58 -0.02 -13.00
CA GLY A 161 3.57 0.43 -12.02
C GLY A 161 5.00 0.23 -12.47
N ILE A 162 5.90 0.79 -11.65
CA ILE A 162 7.36 0.64 -11.78
C ILE A 162 7.91 0.48 -10.36
N GLU A 163 8.87 -0.41 -10.13
CA GLU A 163 9.77 -0.30 -8.99
C GLU A 163 11.08 0.34 -9.47
N ALA A 164 11.32 1.59 -9.08
CA ALA A 164 12.47 2.37 -9.52
C ALA A 164 13.64 2.21 -8.55
N TYR A 165 14.85 2.02 -9.09
CA TYR A 165 16.08 2.11 -8.30
C TYR A 165 16.48 3.59 -8.15
N SER A 166 16.40 4.13 -6.93
CA SER A 166 16.87 5.49 -6.69
C SER A 166 18.39 5.56 -6.51
N ALA A 167 18.95 6.73 -6.79
CA ALA A 167 20.34 7.04 -6.50
C ALA A 167 20.64 6.90 -4.99
N LYS A 168 21.90 6.56 -4.70
CA LYS A 168 22.41 6.38 -3.35
C LYS A 168 22.20 7.64 -2.49
N GLN A 169 21.56 7.47 -1.35
CA GLN A 169 21.32 8.55 -0.41
C GLN A 169 22.62 8.95 0.30
N PRO A 170 22.88 10.26 0.46
CA PRO A 170 24.21 10.75 0.79
C PRO A 170 24.67 10.42 2.22
N GLN A 171 23.76 10.18 3.16
CA GLN A 171 24.10 10.00 4.57
C GLN A 171 24.07 8.52 4.98
N SER A 172 22.99 7.82 4.65
CA SER A 172 22.86 6.37 4.89
C SER A 172 23.68 5.54 3.90
N GLY A 173 23.91 6.05 2.70
CA GLY A 173 24.53 5.27 1.64
C GLY A 173 23.65 4.12 1.16
N VAL A 174 22.33 4.17 1.35
CA VAL A 174 21.39 3.18 0.82
C VAL A 174 20.82 3.64 -0.53
N GLU A 175 20.32 2.70 -1.32
CA GLU A 175 19.64 2.95 -2.61
C GLU A 175 18.17 2.55 -2.46
N PRO A 176 17.29 3.45 -1.98
CA PRO A 176 15.87 3.15 -1.83
C PRO A 176 15.21 2.71 -3.12
N HIS A 177 14.28 1.77 -3.01
CA HIS A 177 13.35 1.45 -4.10
C HIS A 177 12.09 2.28 -3.96
N VAL A 178 11.61 2.80 -5.08
CA VAL A 178 10.41 3.65 -5.13
C VAL A 178 9.40 3.01 -6.05
N LEU A 179 8.24 2.63 -5.51
CA LEU A 179 7.09 2.24 -6.31
C LEU A 179 6.47 3.47 -6.93
N ALA A 180 6.34 3.48 -8.25
CA ALA A 180 5.49 4.42 -8.97
C ALA A 180 4.17 3.73 -9.31
N TYR A 181 3.06 4.30 -8.85
CA TYR A 181 1.71 3.91 -9.22
C TYR A 181 1.17 4.90 -10.24
N LEU A 182 0.83 4.43 -11.43
CA LEU A 182 0.48 5.26 -12.57
C LEU A 182 -1.02 5.14 -12.90
N PRO A 183 -1.71 6.25 -13.23
CA PRO A 183 -3.12 6.22 -13.62
C PRO A 183 -3.37 5.44 -14.91
N ASP A 184 -2.37 5.41 -15.79
CA ASP A 184 -2.38 4.73 -17.07
C ASP A 184 -0.95 4.29 -17.44
N GLY A 185 -0.77 3.80 -18.67
CA GLY A 185 0.55 3.45 -19.20
C GLY A 185 1.40 4.65 -19.62
N ALA A 186 1.18 5.86 -19.11
CA ALA A 186 2.15 6.94 -19.24
C ALA A 186 3.50 6.45 -18.70
N LEU A 187 4.61 6.92 -19.28
CA LEU A 187 5.97 6.42 -19.02
C LEU A 187 6.25 4.97 -19.50
N ALA A 188 5.30 4.28 -20.15
CA ALA A 188 5.47 2.88 -20.55
C ALA A 188 6.30 2.61 -21.80
N ASP A 189 7.09 3.56 -22.31
CA ASP A 189 8.05 3.24 -23.37
C ASP A 189 9.23 2.45 -22.77
N PRO A 190 9.33 1.12 -23.01
CA PRO A 190 10.36 0.29 -22.39
C PRO A 190 11.75 0.61 -22.94
N SER A 191 11.83 1.31 -24.08
CA SER A 191 13.09 1.77 -24.67
C SER A 191 13.60 3.07 -24.03
N GLU A 192 12.73 3.83 -23.36
CA GLU A 192 13.08 5.11 -22.77
C GLU A 192 13.53 5.02 -21.31
N ARG A 193 13.20 3.93 -20.59
CA ARG A 193 13.55 3.74 -19.15
C ARG A 193 13.30 5.04 -18.38
N PRO A 194 12.03 5.42 -18.20
CA PRO A 194 11.64 6.79 -17.83
C PRO A 194 12.25 7.32 -16.53
N LEU A 195 12.68 6.42 -15.64
CA LEU A 195 13.28 6.75 -14.34
C LEU A 195 14.77 6.32 -14.24
N GLY A 196 15.37 5.85 -15.33
CA GLY A 196 16.78 5.43 -15.37
C GLY A 196 17.12 4.26 -14.44
N TYR A 197 18.41 4.00 -14.24
CA TYR A 197 18.91 3.09 -13.19
C TYR A 197 19.85 3.88 -12.28
N PHE A 198 19.43 4.13 -11.03
CA PHE A 198 20.20 4.93 -10.06
C PHE A 198 20.51 6.36 -10.54
N GLU A 199 19.76 6.86 -11.54
CA GLU A 199 19.98 8.18 -12.15
C GLU A 199 19.33 9.30 -11.34
N HIS A 200 18.23 8.97 -10.65
CA HIS A 200 17.39 9.91 -9.92
C HIS A 200 17.33 9.57 -8.45
N ASP A 201 17.42 10.58 -7.58
CA ASP A 201 17.09 10.38 -6.17
C ASP A 201 15.57 10.23 -5.96
N ILE A 202 15.15 9.92 -4.73
CA ILE A 202 13.74 9.71 -4.41
C ILE A 202 12.87 10.95 -4.70
N ASN A 203 13.38 12.16 -4.50
CA ASN A 203 12.62 13.39 -4.72
C ASN A 203 12.44 13.66 -6.21
N GLU A 204 13.47 13.43 -7.00
CA GLU A 204 13.40 13.53 -8.47
C GLU A 204 12.41 12.50 -9.03
N ILE A 205 12.44 11.25 -8.54
CA ILE A 205 11.45 10.22 -8.93
C ILE A 205 10.03 10.67 -8.57
N ASN A 206 9.82 11.17 -7.35
CA ASN A 206 8.51 11.66 -6.91
C ASN A 206 7.97 12.75 -7.85
N ALA A 207 8.80 13.74 -8.20
CA ALA A 207 8.41 14.82 -9.10
C ALA A 207 8.05 14.31 -10.51
N LEU A 208 8.87 13.42 -11.10
CA LEU A 208 8.63 12.85 -12.42
C LEU A 208 7.33 12.04 -12.48
N VAL A 209 7.02 11.28 -11.43
CA VAL A 209 5.79 10.49 -11.35
C VAL A 209 4.57 11.38 -11.14
N GLN A 210 4.68 12.44 -10.33
CA GLN A 210 3.60 13.41 -10.14
C GLN A 210 3.29 14.20 -11.42
N ASP A 211 4.29 14.51 -12.25
CA ASP A 211 4.11 15.21 -13.53
C ASP A 211 3.21 14.46 -14.52
N VAL A 212 3.13 13.13 -14.39
CA VAL A 212 2.20 12.27 -15.17
C VAL A 212 0.92 11.91 -14.40
N GLY A 213 0.69 12.53 -13.25
CA GLY A 213 -0.48 12.29 -12.39
C GLY A 213 -0.42 10.99 -11.60
N GLY A 214 0.77 10.38 -11.48
CA GLY A 214 1.02 9.21 -10.65
C GLY A 214 1.25 9.57 -9.17
N VAL A 215 1.40 8.53 -8.34
CA VAL A 215 1.81 8.66 -6.94
C VAL A 215 2.92 7.67 -6.61
N THR A 216 3.76 7.98 -5.63
CA THR A 216 4.92 7.15 -5.27
C THR A 216 4.86 6.59 -3.85
N ALA A 217 5.43 5.40 -3.66
CA ALA A 217 5.63 4.84 -2.33
C ALA A 217 7.06 4.32 -2.15
N TRP A 218 7.62 4.47 -0.94
CA TRP A 218 8.90 3.87 -0.59
C TRP A 218 8.69 2.38 -0.31
N ALA A 219 9.34 1.52 -1.12
CA ALA A 219 9.23 0.07 -1.01
C ALA A 219 10.08 -0.48 0.15
N HIS A 220 9.56 -1.53 0.81
CA HIS A 220 10.26 -2.33 1.85
C HIS A 220 11.27 -1.55 2.72
N PRO A 221 10.85 -0.48 3.44
CA PRO A 221 11.75 0.49 4.06
C PRO A 221 12.77 -0.11 5.04
N SER A 222 12.44 -1.23 5.69
CA SER A 222 13.36 -1.94 6.59
C SER A 222 14.59 -2.55 5.90
N ARG A 223 14.55 -2.80 4.58
CA ARG A 223 15.72 -3.26 3.81
C ARG A 223 16.69 -2.13 3.47
N GLN A 224 16.20 -0.90 3.40
CA GLN A 224 16.95 0.27 2.90
C GLN A 224 16.86 1.42 3.91
N PRO A 225 17.22 1.20 5.18
CA PRO A 225 16.89 2.12 6.27
C PRO A 225 17.52 3.50 6.06
N LEU A 226 16.66 4.51 5.90
CA LEU A 226 17.06 5.92 5.85
C LEU A 226 17.31 6.49 7.24
N THR A 227 18.17 7.50 7.31
CA THR A 227 18.32 8.32 8.52
C THR A 227 17.07 9.20 8.73
N ASP A 228 16.92 9.77 9.93
CA ASP A 228 15.81 10.68 10.23
C ASP A 228 15.87 11.97 9.39
N GLU A 229 17.06 12.47 9.11
CA GLU A 229 17.26 13.65 8.27
C GLU A 229 16.87 13.35 6.82
N GLU A 230 17.33 12.23 6.27
CA GLU A 230 16.93 11.79 4.93
C GLU A 230 15.43 11.55 4.86
N LEU A 231 14.84 10.84 5.83
CA LEU A 231 13.41 10.57 5.90
C LEU A 231 12.58 11.85 5.96
N ALA A 232 13.00 12.86 6.73
CA ALA A 232 12.32 14.15 6.81
C ALA A 232 12.48 14.97 5.51
N SER A 233 13.58 14.78 4.78
CA SER A 233 13.89 15.52 3.55
C SER A 233 13.14 15.03 2.30
N ILE A 234 12.44 13.88 2.37
CA ILE A 234 11.71 13.35 1.22
C ILE A 234 10.45 14.19 0.99
N ASP A 235 10.42 14.90 -0.13
CA ASP A 235 9.29 15.69 -0.60
C ASP A 235 8.44 14.90 -1.60
N GLY A 236 7.13 15.15 -1.62
CA GLY A 236 6.20 14.52 -2.56
C GLY A 236 5.97 13.01 -2.41
N LEU A 237 6.54 12.37 -1.38
CA LEU A 237 6.28 10.94 -1.13
C LEU A 237 4.84 10.73 -0.69
N TRP A 238 4.08 9.97 -1.48
CA TRP A 238 2.66 9.70 -1.20
C TRP A 238 2.47 8.55 -0.20
N GLY A 239 3.27 7.49 -0.29
CA GLY A 239 3.09 6.31 0.54
C GLY A 239 4.38 5.62 0.99
N MET A 240 4.21 4.60 1.83
CA MET A 240 5.27 3.73 2.32
C MET A 240 4.73 2.31 2.47
N GLU A 241 5.47 1.33 1.99
CA GLU A 241 5.07 -0.07 2.15
C GLU A 241 5.19 -0.51 3.61
N VAL A 242 4.11 -1.11 4.13
CA VAL A 242 4.12 -1.79 5.43
C VAL A 242 4.24 -3.29 5.29
N VAL A 243 3.65 -3.85 4.22
CA VAL A 243 3.71 -5.27 3.88
C VAL A 243 4.41 -5.39 2.54
N SER A 244 5.57 -6.02 2.51
CA SER A 244 6.38 -6.15 1.29
C SER A 244 7.22 -7.43 1.34
N GLY A 245 6.76 -8.47 0.64
CA GLY A 245 7.45 -9.76 0.52
C GLY A 245 7.87 -10.40 1.83
N ALA A 246 9.19 -10.48 2.03
CA ALA A 246 9.79 -11.12 3.19
C ALA A 246 10.23 -10.13 4.29
N THR A 247 9.90 -8.84 4.16
CA THR A 247 10.22 -7.86 5.21
C THR A 247 9.38 -8.02 6.46
N ASP A 248 9.92 -7.56 7.59
CA ASP A 248 9.20 -7.49 8.85
C ASP A 248 8.25 -6.29 8.83
N VAL A 249 6.96 -6.55 9.00
CA VAL A 249 5.90 -5.53 8.96
C VAL A 249 6.04 -4.51 10.10
N GLU A 250 6.46 -4.93 11.29
CA GLU A 250 6.68 -4.02 12.43
C GLU A 250 7.90 -3.12 12.17
N ALA A 251 8.95 -3.68 11.55
CA ALA A 251 10.12 -2.89 11.17
C ALA A 251 9.76 -1.83 10.12
N ASN A 252 8.91 -2.16 9.14
CA ASN A 252 8.42 -1.18 8.16
C ASN A 252 7.52 -0.12 8.82
N LEU A 253 6.57 -0.53 9.66
CA LEU A 253 5.68 0.36 10.39
C LEU A 253 6.45 1.37 11.26
N ALA A 254 7.59 0.98 11.83
CA ALA A 254 8.43 1.90 12.61
C ALA A 254 8.93 3.11 11.79
N PHE A 255 9.18 2.94 10.48
CA PHE A 255 9.53 4.06 9.60
C PHE A 255 8.31 4.91 9.24
N VAL A 256 7.15 4.27 9.02
CA VAL A 256 5.88 4.97 8.79
C VAL A 256 5.53 5.85 9.98
N ASP A 257 5.52 5.29 11.19
CA ASP A 257 5.20 6.02 12.41
C ASP A 257 6.19 7.14 12.70
N ARG A 258 7.47 6.95 12.36
CA ARG A 258 8.48 8.00 12.46
C ARG A 258 8.20 9.18 11.53
N ARG A 259 7.88 8.90 10.26
CA ARG A 259 7.55 9.95 9.26
C ARG A 259 6.26 10.69 9.63
N LEU A 260 5.23 9.98 10.07
CA LEU A 260 3.99 10.58 10.56
C LEU A 260 4.24 11.45 11.81
N GLY A 261 5.07 10.99 12.76
CA GLY A 261 5.44 11.75 13.95
C GLY A 261 6.21 13.05 13.64
N MET A 262 7.00 13.04 12.57
CA MET A 262 7.66 14.25 12.03
C MET A 262 6.68 15.25 11.40
N GLY A 263 5.40 14.91 11.27
CA GLY A 263 4.37 15.78 10.66
C GLY A 263 4.20 15.57 9.16
N HIS A 264 4.81 14.53 8.58
CA HIS A 264 4.68 14.21 7.16
C HIS A 264 3.67 13.09 6.97
N TYR A 265 2.52 13.43 6.40
CA TYR A 265 1.49 12.45 6.06
C TYR A 265 2.00 11.49 4.97
N VAL A 266 1.74 10.20 5.15
CA VAL A 266 1.94 9.16 4.12
C VAL A 266 0.85 8.10 4.22
N CYS A 267 0.52 7.52 3.08
CA CYS A 267 -0.37 6.37 3.02
C CYS A 267 0.40 5.07 3.20
N LEU A 268 -0.21 4.10 3.87
CA LEU A 268 0.30 2.75 3.98
C LEU A 268 -0.02 2.04 2.68
N THR A 269 0.98 1.43 2.05
CA THR A 269 0.80 0.53 0.91
C THR A 269 1.26 -0.89 1.26
N GLY A 270 0.92 -1.86 0.42
CA GLY A 270 1.45 -3.19 0.59
C GLY A 270 1.16 -4.11 -0.59
N GLY A 271 2.03 -5.10 -0.72
CA GLY A 271 2.00 -6.11 -1.76
C GLY A 271 2.90 -7.29 -1.39
N GLY A 272 2.87 -8.30 -2.25
CA GLY A 272 3.65 -9.51 -2.01
C GLY A 272 5.13 -9.38 -2.38
N ASP A 273 5.58 -8.30 -3.04
CA ASP A 273 6.90 -8.26 -3.70
C ASP A 273 7.07 -9.59 -4.50
N THR A 274 5.99 -9.90 -5.24
CA THR A 274 5.72 -11.25 -5.74
C THR A 274 6.52 -11.49 -7.01
N HIS A 275 7.35 -12.52 -6.98
CA HIS A 275 8.07 -13.01 -8.16
C HIS A 275 7.49 -14.36 -8.60
N ALA A 276 8.30 -15.41 -8.63
CA ALA A 276 7.88 -16.75 -9.03
C ALA A 276 7.22 -17.54 -7.89
N GLU A 277 7.33 -17.10 -6.63
CA GLU A 277 6.95 -17.92 -5.47
C GLU A 277 5.47 -17.78 -5.08
N ASP A 278 4.78 -18.93 -4.98
CA ASP A 278 3.35 -18.94 -4.65
C ASP A 278 3.03 -18.43 -3.24
N TYR A 279 3.92 -18.65 -2.27
CA TYR A 279 3.67 -18.28 -0.86
C TYR A 279 3.57 -16.76 -0.63
N ARG A 280 3.98 -15.94 -1.61
CA ARG A 280 3.88 -14.48 -1.54
C ARG A 280 2.56 -13.94 -2.09
N LEU A 281 1.82 -14.75 -2.83
CA LEU A 281 0.58 -14.34 -3.51
C LEU A 281 -0.50 -13.85 -2.53
N THR A 282 -0.46 -14.27 -1.26
CA THR A 282 -1.41 -13.84 -0.23
C THR A 282 -0.81 -12.90 0.82
N ARG A 283 0.51 -12.70 0.80
CA ARG A 283 1.21 -12.03 1.90
C ARG A 283 0.96 -10.54 2.00
N GLY A 284 0.51 -9.87 0.93
CA GLY A 284 0.19 -8.45 0.99
C GLY A 284 -0.82 -8.06 -0.08
N TYR A 285 -1.87 -7.35 0.31
CA TYR A 285 -2.89 -6.85 -0.60
C TYR A 285 -3.55 -5.58 -0.07
N GLN A 286 -4.17 -4.84 -0.98
CA GLN A 286 -4.98 -3.66 -0.71
C GLN A 286 -6.46 -4.03 -0.84
N LEU A 287 -7.29 -3.60 0.10
CA LEU A 287 -8.75 -3.66 0.02
C LEU A 287 -9.28 -2.26 -0.28
N VAL A 288 -9.52 -1.99 -1.56
CA VAL A 288 -9.94 -0.68 -2.06
C VAL A 288 -11.47 -0.61 -2.07
N GLU A 289 -12.01 0.47 -1.51
CA GLU A 289 -13.44 0.78 -1.56
C GLU A 289 -13.77 1.47 -2.88
N VAL A 290 -14.76 0.94 -3.63
CA VAL A 290 -15.15 1.44 -4.94
C VAL A 290 -16.66 1.57 -5.06
N GLN A 291 -17.15 2.41 -5.97
CA GLN A 291 -18.58 2.63 -6.17
C GLN A 291 -19.17 1.65 -7.18
N SER A 292 -18.38 1.23 -8.18
CA SER A 292 -18.81 0.25 -9.18
C SER A 292 -18.44 -1.19 -8.78
N ALA A 293 -19.28 -2.16 -9.16
CA ALA A 293 -18.95 -3.59 -9.04
C ALA A 293 -17.81 -4.00 -10.00
N GLU A 294 -17.68 -3.28 -11.11
CA GLU A 294 -16.63 -3.39 -12.11
C GLU A 294 -16.03 -1.98 -12.26
N PRO A 295 -15.17 -1.54 -11.31
CA PRO A 295 -14.60 -0.20 -11.37
C PRO A 295 -13.67 -0.07 -12.57
N THR A 296 -13.55 1.12 -13.14
CA THR A 296 -12.52 1.38 -14.15
C THR A 296 -11.14 1.48 -13.48
N ARG A 297 -10.06 1.39 -14.27
CA ARG A 297 -8.70 1.68 -13.77
C ARG A 297 -8.60 3.08 -13.17
N GLU A 298 -9.23 4.06 -13.81
CA GLU A 298 -9.26 5.44 -13.32
C GLU A 298 -9.99 5.55 -11.97
N GLU A 299 -11.12 4.85 -11.80
CA GLU A 299 -11.82 4.79 -10.52
C GLU A 299 -10.93 4.14 -9.45
N LEU A 300 -10.32 2.98 -9.74
CA LEU A 300 -9.41 2.32 -8.81
C LEU A 300 -8.22 3.20 -8.43
N PHE A 301 -7.57 3.81 -9.43
CA PHE A 301 -6.44 4.69 -9.18
C PHE A 301 -6.85 5.91 -8.35
N THR A 302 -8.00 6.50 -8.63
CA THR A 302 -8.52 7.64 -7.85
C THR A 302 -8.71 7.27 -6.39
N GLU A 303 -9.28 6.09 -6.11
CA GLU A 303 -9.48 5.62 -4.74
C GLU A 303 -8.16 5.25 -4.05
N VAL A 304 -7.21 4.66 -4.79
CA VAL A 304 -5.85 4.39 -4.29
C VAL A 304 -5.13 5.70 -3.98
N ALA A 305 -5.03 6.64 -4.92
CA ALA A 305 -4.36 7.93 -4.72
C ALA A 305 -4.96 8.73 -3.55
N ALA A 306 -6.28 8.62 -3.32
CA ALA A 306 -6.97 9.22 -2.16
C ALA A 306 -6.81 8.43 -0.85
N CYS A 307 -6.08 7.31 -0.87
CA CYS A 307 -5.83 6.43 0.25
C CYS A 307 -7.11 5.81 0.83
N ASN A 308 -8.10 5.53 -0.02
CA ASN A 308 -9.35 4.91 0.40
C ASN A 308 -9.27 3.37 0.38
N PHE A 309 -8.34 2.83 1.17
CA PHE A 309 -8.12 1.39 1.25
C PHE A 309 -7.45 0.95 2.56
N PHE A 310 -7.65 -0.31 2.93
CA PHE A 310 -6.85 -0.97 3.95
C PHE A 310 -5.71 -1.75 3.30
N VAL A 311 -4.54 -1.78 3.94
CA VAL A 311 -3.48 -2.74 3.61
C VAL A 311 -3.65 -3.95 4.49
N CYS A 312 -3.57 -5.15 3.93
CA CYS A 312 -3.79 -6.38 4.67
C CYS A 312 -2.79 -7.46 4.24
N GLU A 313 -2.67 -8.48 5.07
CA GLU A 313 -1.86 -9.68 4.83
C GLU A 313 -2.58 -10.94 5.31
N THR A 314 -2.34 -12.05 4.62
CA THR A 314 -2.58 -13.40 5.16
C THR A 314 -1.36 -14.27 4.92
N LYS A 315 -0.92 -15.00 5.95
CA LYS A 315 0.31 -15.79 5.89
C LYS A 315 0.26 -16.94 4.88
N ASP A 316 -0.94 -17.42 4.55
CA ASP A 316 -1.18 -18.53 3.62
C ASP A 316 -2.63 -18.48 3.08
N THR A 317 -2.94 -19.37 2.15
CA THR A 317 -4.23 -19.60 1.47
C THR A 317 -5.24 -20.44 2.28
N ASP A 318 -4.79 -21.12 3.33
CA ASP A 318 -5.63 -21.85 4.28
C ASP A 318 -6.03 -20.99 5.50
N VAL A 319 -5.56 -19.74 5.54
CA VAL A 319 -5.95 -18.73 6.53
C VAL A 319 -6.97 -17.79 5.92
N ASP A 320 -8.17 -17.73 6.50
CA ASP A 320 -9.20 -16.81 6.02
C ASP A 320 -8.72 -15.35 6.11
N PRO A 321 -8.84 -14.55 5.03
CA PRO A 321 -8.55 -13.12 5.11
C PRO A 321 -9.54 -12.41 6.03
N ILE A 322 -9.06 -11.36 6.68
CA ILE A 322 -9.94 -10.47 7.45
C ILE A 322 -11.00 -9.93 6.50
N GLU A 323 -12.26 -10.19 6.86
CA GLU A 323 -13.38 -9.62 6.14
C GLU A 323 -13.34 -8.09 6.22
N PRO A 324 -13.80 -7.39 5.18
CA PRO A 324 -13.38 -6.02 4.99
C PRO A 324 -13.85 -5.09 6.15
N PRO A 325 -12.92 -4.40 6.85
CA PRO A 325 -13.24 -3.54 7.99
C PRO A 325 -13.90 -2.22 7.57
N ARG A 326 -14.66 -1.60 8.47
CA ARG A 326 -15.16 -0.22 8.32
C ARG A 326 -14.54 0.66 9.39
N LEU A 327 -14.05 1.83 9.00
CA LEU A 327 -13.59 2.87 9.90
C LEU A 327 -14.43 4.13 9.63
N SER A 328 -15.02 4.70 10.68
CA SER A 328 -15.89 5.88 10.62
C SER A 328 -15.65 6.81 11.82
N VAL A 329 -16.09 8.06 11.69
CA VAL A 329 -16.28 8.95 12.84
C VAL A 329 -17.72 8.83 13.32
N GLU A 330 -17.91 8.50 14.59
CA GLU A 330 -19.21 8.42 15.25
C GLU A 330 -19.22 9.32 16.50
N GLY A 331 -19.86 10.48 16.39
CA GLY A 331 -19.77 11.51 17.42
C GLY A 331 -18.33 12.02 17.55
N ASN A 332 -17.72 11.85 18.72
CA ASN A 332 -16.33 12.22 19.00
C ASN A 332 -15.36 11.02 18.97
N HIS A 333 -15.75 9.89 18.38
CA HIS A 333 -14.94 8.68 18.35
C HIS A 333 -14.60 8.27 16.92
N LEU A 334 -13.42 7.71 16.75
CA LEU A 334 -13.10 6.81 15.65
C LEU A 334 -13.63 5.42 16.02
N THR A 335 -14.50 4.87 15.17
CA THR A 335 -15.11 3.55 15.37
C THR A 335 -14.71 2.62 14.24
N VAL A 336 -14.22 1.44 14.62
CA VAL A 336 -13.91 0.34 13.72
C VAL A 336 -14.97 -0.74 13.90
N THR A 337 -15.55 -1.21 12.81
CA THR A 337 -16.53 -2.30 12.81
C THR A 337 -16.10 -3.38 11.82
N LEU A 338 -16.20 -4.63 12.26
CA LEU A 338 -15.89 -5.84 11.51
C LEU A 338 -17.14 -6.74 11.41
N PRO A 339 -17.26 -7.56 10.36
CA PRO A 339 -18.35 -8.55 10.28
C PRO A 339 -18.21 -9.70 11.29
N ARG A 340 -16.99 -9.98 11.75
CA ARG A 340 -16.65 -11.03 12.71
C ARG A 340 -15.66 -10.48 13.74
N ALA A 341 -15.63 -11.09 14.92
CA ALA A 341 -14.69 -10.69 15.96
C ALA A 341 -13.23 -10.95 15.53
N ALA A 342 -12.37 -9.98 15.78
CA ALA A 342 -10.92 -10.08 15.63
C ALA A 342 -10.27 -10.45 16.97
N ASP A 343 -9.06 -11.02 16.92
CA ASP A 343 -8.25 -11.31 18.11
C ASP A 343 -7.90 -10.01 18.84
N SER A 344 -7.54 -8.96 18.07
CA SER A 344 -7.29 -7.63 18.59
C SER A 344 -7.57 -6.53 17.57
N ILE A 345 -8.13 -5.43 18.05
CA ILE A 345 -8.26 -4.15 17.36
C ILE A 345 -7.50 -3.11 18.17
N ARG A 346 -6.48 -2.49 17.59
CA ARG A 346 -5.61 -1.51 18.24
C ARG A 346 -5.70 -0.16 17.55
N PHE A 347 -5.84 0.88 18.35
CA PHE A 347 -5.65 2.26 17.90
C PHE A 347 -4.22 2.67 18.24
N ILE A 348 -3.47 3.10 17.24
CA ILE A 348 -2.06 3.42 17.34
C ILE A 348 -1.86 4.90 17.03
N GLY A 349 -1.06 5.59 17.85
CA GLY A 349 -0.73 7.00 17.71
C GLY A 349 0.75 7.23 17.50
N ASP A 350 1.19 8.43 17.90
CA ASP A 350 2.54 8.95 17.66
C ASP A 350 3.65 7.96 18.03
N GLY A 351 4.61 7.78 17.12
CA GLY A 351 5.73 6.85 17.29
C GLY A 351 5.35 5.37 17.42
N GLY A 352 4.14 4.98 16.99
CA GLY A 352 3.67 3.59 17.07
C GLY A 352 3.10 3.22 18.44
N ALA A 353 2.80 4.19 19.30
CA ALA A 353 2.26 3.93 20.63
C ALA A 353 0.82 3.39 20.58
N VAL A 354 0.56 2.27 21.24
CA VAL A 354 -0.80 1.73 21.41
C VAL A 354 -1.60 2.65 22.34
N LEU A 355 -2.60 3.35 21.79
CA LEU A 355 -3.48 4.26 22.52
C LEU A 355 -4.62 3.51 23.21
N SER A 356 -5.13 2.47 22.53
CA SER A 356 -6.20 1.60 23.02
C SER A 356 -6.11 0.23 22.34
N GLU A 357 -6.50 -0.83 23.04
CA GLU A 357 -6.63 -2.18 22.52
C GLU A 357 -7.94 -2.79 23.01
N THR A 358 -8.72 -3.30 22.08
CA THR A 358 -9.88 -4.16 22.35
C THR A 358 -9.57 -5.55 21.81
N ARG A 359 -9.90 -6.59 22.57
CA ARG A 359 -9.66 -8.00 22.20
C ARG A 359 -10.97 -8.75 22.03
N ASP A 360 -10.94 -9.78 21.19
CA ASP A 360 -12.07 -10.69 20.93
C ASP A 360 -13.38 -9.94 20.60
N ALA A 361 -13.27 -8.92 19.74
CA ALA A 361 -14.37 -8.01 19.43
C ALA A 361 -14.51 -7.74 17.93
N ASP A 362 -15.74 -7.50 17.50
CA ASP A 362 -16.12 -7.08 16.15
C ASP A 362 -16.32 -5.57 16.04
N THR A 363 -16.18 -4.84 17.15
CA THR A 363 -16.25 -3.38 17.20
C THR A 363 -15.28 -2.85 18.25
N ALA A 364 -14.61 -1.75 17.93
CA ALA A 364 -13.83 -0.97 18.89
C ALA A 364 -13.93 0.52 18.56
N SER A 365 -13.81 1.36 19.58
CA SER A 365 -13.81 2.80 19.40
C SER A 365 -12.76 3.48 20.27
N TYR A 366 -12.28 4.62 19.81
CA TYR A 366 -11.32 5.47 20.51
C TYR A 366 -11.72 6.93 20.32
N ALA A 367 -11.70 7.71 21.41
CA ALA A 367 -11.89 9.16 21.35
C ALA A 367 -10.52 9.83 21.22
N PRO A 368 -10.17 10.39 20.05
CA PRO A 368 -8.89 11.04 19.86
C PRO A 368 -8.73 12.26 20.77
N ARG A 369 -7.50 12.51 21.18
CA ARG A 369 -7.12 13.67 22.01
C ARG A 369 -6.34 14.64 21.13
N ARG A 370 -6.35 15.93 21.48
CA ARG A 370 -5.51 16.95 20.80
C ARG A 370 -4.01 16.63 20.76
N ALA A 371 -3.53 15.82 21.72
CA ALA A 371 -2.13 15.40 21.74
C ALA A 371 -1.82 14.28 20.72
N ASP A 372 -2.85 13.60 20.21
CA ASP A 372 -2.69 12.62 19.16
C ASP A 372 -2.58 13.39 17.82
N ARG A 373 -1.48 13.22 17.08
CA ARG A 373 -1.30 13.84 15.75
C ARG A 373 -2.03 13.09 14.65
N TYR A 374 -2.02 11.78 14.78
CA TYR A 374 -2.74 10.86 13.91
C TYR A 374 -3.19 9.65 14.72
N VAL A 375 -4.14 8.91 14.17
CA VAL A 375 -4.53 7.59 14.67
C VAL A 375 -4.61 6.63 13.49
N ARG A 376 -3.90 5.51 13.57
CA ARG A 376 -4.04 4.37 12.67
C ARG A 376 -4.64 3.18 13.42
N VAL A 377 -5.28 2.27 12.71
CA VAL A 377 -5.89 1.07 13.26
C VAL A 377 -5.13 -0.15 12.77
N GLU A 378 -4.79 -1.04 13.69
CA GLU A 378 -4.28 -2.38 13.41
C GLU A 378 -5.30 -3.40 13.87
N ILE A 379 -5.63 -4.34 12.98
CA ILE A 379 -6.56 -5.43 13.23
C ILE A 379 -5.80 -6.73 13.02
N ARG A 380 -5.90 -7.65 13.99
CA ARG A 380 -5.34 -9.01 13.86
C ARG A 380 -6.42 -10.05 14.10
N ALA A 381 -6.42 -11.08 13.28
CA ALA A 381 -7.32 -12.21 13.36
C ALA A 381 -6.59 -13.52 13.04
N GLU A 382 -7.31 -14.63 13.20
CA GLU A 382 -6.80 -15.98 12.91
C GLU A 382 -5.49 -16.28 13.65
N ALA A 383 -5.48 -16.04 14.97
CA ALA A 383 -4.30 -16.15 15.82
C ALA A 383 -3.10 -15.31 15.33
N GLY A 384 -3.39 -14.13 14.76
CA GLY A 384 -2.39 -13.23 14.16
C GLY A 384 -1.79 -13.72 12.84
N GLN A 385 -2.46 -14.63 12.14
CA GLN A 385 -2.08 -15.05 10.79
C GLN A 385 -2.70 -14.19 9.69
N ALA A 386 -3.71 -13.37 10.04
CA ALA A 386 -4.26 -12.34 9.18
C ALA A 386 -4.17 -10.98 9.89
N ALA A 387 -3.81 -9.93 9.15
CA ALA A 387 -3.80 -8.56 9.66
C ALA A 387 -4.29 -7.55 8.63
N CYS A 388 -4.87 -6.46 9.09
CA CYS A 388 -5.24 -5.30 8.29
C CYS A 388 -4.87 -4.01 9.01
N TYR A 389 -4.39 -3.03 8.25
CA TYR A 389 -3.90 -1.75 8.70
C TYR A 389 -4.69 -0.65 7.99
N SER A 390 -5.28 0.27 8.76
CA SER A 390 -5.93 1.45 8.19
C SER A 390 -4.88 2.47 7.76
N GLN A 391 -5.22 3.27 6.74
CA GLN A 391 -4.55 4.56 6.56
C GLN A 391 -4.60 5.42 7.83
N PRO A 392 -3.63 6.34 8.02
CA PRO A 392 -3.63 7.22 9.17
C PRO A 392 -4.79 8.21 9.06
N THR A 393 -5.59 8.29 10.12
CA THR A 393 -6.54 9.39 10.31
C THR A 393 -5.75 10.57 10.86
N TRP A 394 -5.62 11.65 10.10
CA TRP A 394 -4.89 12.83 10.54
C TRP A 394 -5.78 13.73 11.39
N LEU A 395 -5.24 14.26 12.48
CA LEU A 395 -5.97 15.08 13.43
C LEU A 395 -5.54 16.53 13.30
N VAL A 396 -6.52 17.42 13.21
CA VAL A 396 -6.32 18.86 12.96
C VAL A 396 -7.09 19.65 14.00
N ASP A 397 -6.46 20.66 14.61
CA ASP A 397 -7.13 21.60 15.52
C ASP A 397 -7.69 22.79 14.72
N ASP A 398 -8.83 23.35 15.14
CA ASP A 398 -9.44 24.57 14.57
C ASP A 398 -8.43 25.71 14.44
N ALA A 399 -7.50 25.83 15.40
CA ALA A 399 -6.45 26.83 15.37
C ALA A 399 -5.56 26.72 14.10
N ASP A 400 -5.33 25.50 13.62
CA ASP A 400 -4.49 25.23 12.45
C ASP A 400 -5.28 25.32 11.12
N VAL A 401 -6.61 25.20 11.17
CA VAL A 401 -7.49 25.35 9.99
C VAL A 401 -7.58 26.82 9.54
N HIS A 402 -7.47 27.77 10.47
CA HIS A 402 -7.63 29.19 10.19
C HIS A 402 -6.37 29.90 9.68
N ASP A 403 -5.17 29.40 9.98
CA ASP A 403 -3.89 29.97 9.49
C ASP A 403 -3.59 29.60 8.02
N GLY A 404 -4.34 28.66 7.42
CA GLY A 404 -4.26 28.30 6.00
C GLY A 404 -5.26 29.03 5.10
N ALA A 405 -6.20 29.79 5.67
CA ALA A 405 -7.07 30.67 4.91
C ALA A 405 -6.27 31.93 4.54
N VAL A 406 -5.95 32.06 3.26
CA VAL A 406 -5.40 33.28 2.68
C VAL A 406 -6.25 34.45 3.18
N ASP A 407 -5.59 35.45 3.75
CA ASP A 407 -6.10 36.79 4.01
C ASP A 407 -6.86 37.26 2.76
N ASP A 408 -8.18 37.10 2.77
CA ASP A 408 -9.10 37.70 1.80
C ASP A 408 -8.97 39.19 2.02
N GLY A 409 -7.98 39.78 1.35
CA GLY A 409 -7.47 41.10 1.64
C GLY A 409 -8.60 42.07 1.92
N ASP A 410 -8.50 42.74 3.07
CA ASP A 410 -9.23 43.96 3.36
C ASP A 410 -9.17 44.84 2.10
N VAL A 411 -10.29 44.84 1.37
CA VAL A 411 -10.53 45.79 0.30
C VAL A 411 -10.64 47.11 1.04
N ASP A 412 -9.56 47.88 0.99
CA ASP A 412 -9.53 49.28 1.35
C ASP A 412 -10.58 49.98 0.47
N ASP A 413 -11.79 50.12 1.01
CA ASP A 413 -12.87 50.95 0.47
C ASP A 413 -12.40 52.40 0.51
N GLY A 414 -11.52 52.73 -0.44
CA GLY A 414 -11.08 54.08 -0.71
C GLY A 414 -12.28 54.94 -1.10
N ASP A 415 -12.74 55.73 -0.13
CA ASP A 415 -13.65 56.86 -0.29
C ASP A 415 -13.23 57.70 -1.51
N PRO A 416 -14.07 57.85 -2.55
CA PRO A 416 -13.89 58.92 -3.51
C PRO A 416 -14.49 60.18 -2.89
N GLU A 417 -13.70 60.91 -2.09
CA GLU A 417 -14.02 62.31 -1.79
C GLU A 417 -14.07 63.07 -3.13
N GLY A 418 -15.27 63.58 -3.41
CA GLY A 418 -15.56 64.35 -4.60
C GLY A 418 -14.77 65.66 -4.63
N ASP A 419 -14.45 66.07 -5.85
CA ASP A 419 -14.22 67.49 -6.10
C ASP A 419 -15.11 67.95 -7.26
N SER A 420 -15.71 69.12 -7.01
CA SER A 420 -16.85 69.69 -7.71
C SER A 420 -16.48 70.41 -9.02
N PRO A 421 -17.46 70.71 -9.90
CA PRO A 421 -17.22 71.35 -11.19
C PRO A 421 -17.29 72.88 -11.10
N VAL A 422 -16.26 73.58 -11.59
CA VAL A 422 -16.25 75.01 -12.01
C VAL A 422 -15.03 75.14 -12.95
N ARG A 423 -15.03 75.60 -14.20
CA ARG A 423 -15.92 76.42 -15.03
C ARG A 423 -15.63 76.14 -16.51
#